data_AF-A0A2V8ZPD8-F1
#
_entry.id   AF-A0A2V8ZPD8-F1
#
_cell.length_a   1.000
_cell.length_b   1.000
_cell.length_c   1.000
_cell.angle_alpha   90.00
_cell.angle_beta   90.00
_cell.angle_gamma   90.00
#
_symmetry.space_group_name_H-M   'P 1'
#
loop_
_entity.id
_entity.type
_entity.pdbx_description
1 polymer ?
#
loop_
_entity_poly.entity_id
_entity_poly.type
_entity_poly.pdbx_seq_one_letter_code
_entity_poly.pdbx_strand_id
1 'polypeptide(L)'
;MANEGTIRIHRSIAGTGAAFRVAFVPYDAEAEEGGERSFRELQQVRAFLKMLGLGAEYIRDALRQLTAGRSASLPNVTLSEKAVKSAGFVNLENLARSNG
;
A
#
# COMPACT_ATOMS: atom_id res chain seq x y z
N MET A 1 -10.70 -4.56 13.65
CA MET A 1 -11.72 -3.82 12.85
C MET A 1 -11.27 -3.76 11.39
N ALA A 2 -12.10 -3.34 10.44
CA ALA A 2 -11.69 -3.18 9.05
C ALA A 2 -11.36 -1.70 8.80
N ASN A 3 -10.22 -1.41 8.20
CA ASN A 3 -9.74 -0.05 7.94
C ASN A 3 -10.09 0.31 6.50
N GLU A 4 -10.91 1.33 6.31
CA GLU A 4 -11.18 1.89 5.00
C GLU A 4 -10.18 3.00 4.66
N GLY A 5 -9.74 3.06 3.41
CA GLY A 5 -8.81 4.09 2.99
C GLY A 5 -8.44 4.02 1.52
N THR A 6 -7.30 4.60 1.21
CA THR A 6 -6.71 4.62 -0.14
C THR A 6 -5.35 3.93 -0.14
N ILE A 7 -5.14 2.99 -1.06
CA ILE A 7 -3.79 2.51 -1.37
C ILE A 7 -3.16 3.41 -2.43
N ARG A 8 -1.99 3.96 -2.13
CA ARG A 8 -1.19 4.76 -3.06
C ARG A 8 0.02 3.95 -3.49
N ILE A 9 0.26 3.88 -4.79
CA ILE A 9 1.42 3.21 -5.38
C ILE A 9 2.23 4.25 -6.16
N HIS A 10 3.31 4.71 -5.56
CA HIS A 10 4.24 5.61 -6.22
C HIS A 10 5.26 4.82 -7.04
N ARG A 11 5.42 5.17 -8.32
CA ARG A 11 6.46 4.59 -9.18
C ARG A 11 7.64 5.56 -9.25
N SER A 12 8.79 5.18 -8.68
CA SER A 12 10.01 5.97 -8.86
C SER A 12 10.52 5.88 -10.31
N ILE A 13 10.95 7.01 -10.86
CA ILE A 13 11.51 7.14 -12.21
C ILE A 13 13.00 7.54 -12.21
N ALA A 14 13.62 7.72 -11.04
CA ALA A 14 15.01 8.16 -10.92
C ALA A 14 15.82 7.28 -9.94
N GLY A 15 17.04 6.89 -10.36
CA GLY A 15 18.08 6.29 -9.51
C GLY A 15 18.15 4.75 -9.46
N THR A 16 19.29 4.24 -9.00
CA THR A 16 19.64 2.82 -8.80
C THR A 16 18.88 2.21 -7.62
N GLY A 17 17.57 2.09 -7.78
CA GLY A 17 16.66 1.56 -6.76
C GLY A 17 15.21 1.90 -7.03
N ALA A 18 14.84 2.08 -8.31
CA ALA A 18 13.50 2.48 -8.74
C ALA A 18 12.46 1.45 -8.32
N ALA A 19 11.95 1.64 -7.11
CA ALA A 19 11.00 0.78 -6.47
C ALA A 19 9.59 1.35 -6.60
N PHE A 20 8.61 0.47 -6.77
CA PHE A 20 7.22 0.74 -6.47
C PHE A 20 7.07 0.87 -4.96
N ARG A 21 6.49 1.98 -4.52
CA ARG A 21 6.26 2.30 -3.12
C ARG A 21 4.78 2.24 -2.86
N VAL A 22 4.34 1.28 -2.06
CA VAL A 22 2.95 1.05 -1.72
C VAL A 22 2.70 1.52 -0.29
N ALA A 23 1.76 2.44 -0.12
CA ALA A 23 1.32 2.93 1.17
C ALA A 23 -0.21 2.80 1.28
N PHE A 24 -0.69 2.68 2.51
CA PHE A 24 -2.13 2.71 2.82
C PHE A 24 -2.42 3.93 3.70
N VAL A 25 -3.39 4.74 3.26
CA VAL A 25 -3.84 5.94 3.96
C VAL A 25 -5.27 5.69 4.42
N PRO A 26 -5.51 5.40 5.71
CA PRO A 26 -6.86 5.27 6.25
C PRO A 26 -7.63 6.59 6.15
N TYR A 27 -8.95 6.55 5.93
CA TYR A 27 -9.77 7.76 5.90
C TYR A 27 -10.00 8.39 7.27
N ASP A 28 -10.04 7.56 8.31
CA ASP A 28 -10.28 8.00 9.70
C ASP A 28 -8.99 8.38 10.44
N ALA A 29 -7.83 8.35 9.77
CA ALA A 29 -6.57 8.74 10.37
C ALA A 29 -6.37 10.26 10.24
N GLU A 30 -6.06 10.93 11.35
CA GLU A 30 -5.53 12.31 11.34
C GLU A 30 -4.15 12.31 10.67
N ALA A 31 -4.13 12.36 9.34
CA ALA A 31 -2.98 12.64 8.49
C ALA A 31 -1.64 11.91 8.81
N GLU A 32 -1.66 10.79 9.56
CA GLU A 32 -0.45 10.00 9.73
C GLU A 32 -0.21 9.18 8.46
N GLU A 33 0.96 9.39 7.86
CA GLU A 33 1.45 8.53 6.79
C GLU A 33 1.61 7.11 7.35
N GLY A 34 0.68 6.23 6.97
CA GLY A 34 0.84 4.80 7.22
C GLY A 34 2.15 4.31 6.62
N GLY A 35 2.76 3.29 7.24
CA GLY A 35 4.04 2.73 6.80
C GLY A 35 4.04 2.35 5.31
N GLU A 36 5.21 2.42 4.69
CA GLU A 36 5.39 2.16 3.25
C GLU A 36 6.07 0.80 3.01
N ARG A 37 5.70 0.14 1.91
CA ARG A 37 6.43 -1.02 1.37
C ARG A 37 6.99 -0.74 -0.02
N SER A 38 8.30 -0.99 -0.16
CA SER A 38 9.03 -0.87 -1.42
C SER A 38 9.19 -2.21 -2.13
N PHE A 39 8.97 -2.24 -3.44
CA PHE A 39 9.12 -3.40 -4.32
C PHE A 39 9.91 -3.03 -5.56
N ARG A 40 10.76 -3.92 -6.08
CA ARG A 40 11.53 -3.65 -7.31
C ARG A 40 10.76 -4.04 -8.56
N GLU A 41 9.96 -5.09 -8.47
CA GLU A 41 9.29 -5.70 -9.62
C GLU A 41 7.77 -5.51 -9.57
N LEU A 42 7.16 -5.30 -10.73
CA LEU A 42 5.71 -5.15 -10.85
C LEU A 42 4.97 -6.41 -10.37
N GLN A 43 5.56 -7.60 -10.56
CA GLN A 43 4.98 -8.86 -10.08
C GLN A 43 4.94 -8.94 -8.55
N GLN A 44 5.89 -8.31 -7.85
CA GLN A 44 5.88 -8.24 -6.39
C GLN A 44 4.74 -7.33 -5.91
N VAL A 45 4.49 -6.21 -6.60
CA VAL A 45 3.33 -5.35 -6.32
C VAL A 45 2.04 -6.14 -6.52
N ARG A 46 1.90 -6.86 -7.63
CA ARG A 46 0.71 -7.71 -7.88
C ARG A 46 0.49 -8.73 -6.75
N ALA A 47 1.54 -9.46 -6.36
CA ALA A 47 1.46 -10.46 -5.29
C ALA A 47 1.06 -9.81 -3.96
N PHE A 48 1.61 -8.64 -3.66
CA PHE A 48 1.29 -7.88 -2.46
C PHE A 48 -0.17 -7.42 -2.43
N LEU A 49 -0.67 -6.84 -3.53
CA LEU A 49 -2.08 -6.43 -3.64
C LEU A 49 -3.05 -7.61 -3.49
N LYS A 50 -2.68 -8.81 -3.97
CA LYS A 50 -3.44 -10.04 -3.73
C LYS A 50 -3.42 -10.46 -2.26
N MET A 51 -2.26 -10.36 -1.61
CA MET A 51 -2.11 -10.68 -0.18
C MET A 51 -2.94 -9.74 0.71
N LEU A 52 -3.11 -8.47 0.29
CA LEU A 52 -4.03 -7.53 0.93
C LEU A 52 -5.51 -7.88 0.74
N GLY A 53 -5.84 -8.83 -0.13
CA GLY A 53 -7.21 -9.25 -0.41
C GLY A 53 -7.97 -8.32 -1.37
N LEU A 54 -7.26 -7.51 -2.16
CA LEU A 54 -7.91 -6.60 -3.12
C LEU A 54 -8.58 -7.36 -4.27
N GLY A 55 -9.72 -6.83 -4.71
CA GLY A 55 -10.46 -7.35 -5.86
C GLY A 55 -9.63 -7.31 -7.15
N ALA A 56 -9.92 -8.25 -8.06
CA ALA A 56 -9.18 -8.40 -9.31
C ALA A 56 -9.21 -7.14 -10.20
N GLU A 57 -10.32 -6.39 -10.19
CA GLU A 57 -10.46 -5.15 -10.95
C GLU A 57 -9.52 -4.04 -10.44
N TYR A 58 -9.48 -3.82 -9.11
CA TYR A 58 -8.51 -2.89 -8.50
C TYR A 58 -7.07 -3.23 -8.84
N ILE A 59 -6.72 -4.53 -8.79
CA ILE A 59 -5.38 -5.00 -9.15
C ILE A 59 -5.11 -4.73 -10.63
N ARG A 60 -6.06 -5.04 -11.52
CA ARG A 60 -5.90 -4.84 -12.96
C ARG A 60 -5.68 -3.36 -13.29
N ASP A 61 -6.44 -2.47 -12.68
CA ASP A 61 -6.33 -1.04 -12.92
C ASP A 61 -5.03 -0.47 -12.37
N ALA A 62 -4.60 -0.88 -11.17
CA ALA A 62 -3.29 -0.52 -10.64
C ALA A 62 -2.16 -0.94 -11.60
N LEU A 63 -2.14 -2.21 -12.01
CA LEU A 63 -1.11 -2.71 -12.91
C LEU A 63 -1.12 -2.02 -14.27
N ARG A 64 -2.29 -1.65 -14.79
CA ARG A 64 -2.42 -0.87 -16.03
C ARG A 64 -1.74 0.49 -15.90
N GLN A 65 -1.98 1.23 -14.81
CA GLN A 65 -1.36 2.53 -14.57
C GLN A 65 0.16 2.41 -14.42
N LEU A 66 0.61 1.44 -13.61
CA LEU A 66 2.03 1.19 -13.35
C LEU A 66 2.81 0.77 -14.61
N THR A 67 2.20 -0.06 -15.46
CA THR A 67 2.81 -0.49 -16.74
C THR A 67 2.89 0.67 -17.73
N ALA A 68 1.94 1.60 -17.69
CA ALA A 68 2.00 2.85 -18.46
C ALA A 68 3.01 3.88 -17.89
N GLY A 69 3.81 3.48 -16.89
CA GLY A 69 4.84 4.31 -16.28
C GLY A 69 4.33 5.32 -15.27
N ARG A 70 3.04 5.26 -14.88
CA ARG A 70 2.39 6.19 -13.95
C ARG A 70 2.31 5.61 -12.54
N SER A 71 2.04 6.47 -11.56
CA SER A 71 1.62 6.06 -10.22
C SER A 71 0.14 5.63 -10.22
N ALA A 72 -0.27 4.85 -9.23
CA ALA A 72 -1.65 4.38 -9.09
C ALA A 72 -2.24 4.78 -7.73
N SER A 73 -3.55 5.01 -7.70
CA SER A 73 -4.31 5.25 -6.47
C SER A 73 -5.56 4.38 -6.49
N LEU A 74 -5.81 3.65 -5.40
CA LEU A 74 -6.94 2.74 -5.24
C LEU A 74 -7.76 3.23 -4.03
N PRO A 75 -8.80 4.06 -4.25
CA PRO A 75 -9.64 4.57 -3.18
C PRO A 75 -10.68 3.52 -2.73
N ASN A 76 -11.25 3.76 -1.55
CA ASN A 76 -12.36 2.98 -0.97
C ASN A 76 -12.02 1.51 -0.82
N VAL A 77 -10.78 1.22 -0.43
CA VAL A 77 -10.34 -0.13 -0.14
C VAL A 77 -10.53 -0.43 1.34
N THR A 78 -11.15 -1.56 1.64
CA THR A 78 -11.31 -2.06 3.00
C THR A 78 -10.24 -3.12 3.27
N LEU A 79 -9.34 -2.83 4.20
CA LEU A 79 -8.31 -3.78 4.64
C LEU A 79 -8.63 -4.29 6.04
N SER A 80 -8.50 -5.59 6.27
CA SER A 80 -8.54 -6.12 7.63
C SER A 80 -7.35 -5.59 8.43
N GLU A 81 -7.50 -5.40 9.74
CA GLU A 81 -6.40 -5.03 10.63
C GLU A 81 -5.21 -5.99 10.53
N LYS A 82 -5.47 -7.28 10.33
CA LYS A 82 -4.44 -8.30 10.06
C LYS A 82 -3.67 -8.00 8.78
N ALA A 83 -4.36 -7.59 7.70
CA ALA A 83 -3.73 -7.22 6.45
C ALA A 83 -2.86 -5.97 6.61
N VAL A 84 -3.34 -4.93 7.31
CA VAL A 84 -2.57 -3.71 7.60
C VAL A 84 -1.29 -4.02 8.40
N LYS A 85 -1.40 -4.85 9.45
CA LYS A 85 -0.25 -5.29 10.26
C LYS A 85 0.74 -6.15 9.45
N SER A 86 0.25 -7.13 8.69
CA SER A 86 1.09 -8.05 7.89
C SER A 86 1.77 -7.32 6.73
N ALA A 87 1.10 -6.32 6.17
CA ALA A 87 1.66 -5.44 5.16
C ALA A 87 2.76 -4.53 5.71
N GLY A 88 2.83 -4.35 7.03
CA GLY A 88 3.75 -3.41 7.67
C GLY A 88 3.42 -1.95 7.39
N PHE A 89 2.13 -1.64 7.19
CA PHE A 89 1.63 -0.28 7.10
C PHE A 89 1.50 0.40 8.48
N VAL A 90 1.98 -0.26 9.54
CA VAL A 90 2.01 0.29 10.89
C VAL A 90 3.22 1.22 11.05
N ASN A 91 2.98 2.39 11.63
CA ASN A 91 4.03 3.30 12.06
C ASN A 91 4.79 2.66 13.24
N LEU A 92 6.09 2.37 13.06
CA LEU A 92 6.91 1.69 14.08
C LEU A 92 6.94 2.48 15.41
N GLU A 93 6.75 3.79 15.36
CA GLU A 93 6.69 4.65 16.55
C GLU A 93 5.46 4.39 17.44
N ASN A 94 4.32 3.99 16.86
CA ASN A 94 3.10 3.69 17.61
C ASN A 94 3.07 2.24 18.14
N LEU A 95 3.84 1.32 17.55
CA LEU A 95 4.01 -0.03 18.09
C LEU A 95 4.80 -0.01 19.41
N ALA A 96 5.76 0.91 19.55
CA ALA A 96 6.54 1.07 20.77
C ALA A 96 5.70 1.63 21.95
N ARG A 97 4.67 2.45 21.69
CA ARG A 97 3.79 2.98 22.75
C ARG A 97 2.67 2.04 23.19
N SER A 98 2.25 1.10 22.35
CA SER A 98 1.15 0.17 22.69
C SER A 98 1.57 -1.04 23.52
N ASN A 99 2.87 -1.20 23.80
CA ASN A 99 3.44 -2.23 24.69
C ASN A 99 3.98 -1.65 26.02
N GLY A 100 3.61 -0.42 26.38
CA GLY A 100 3.98 0.23 27.65
C GLY A 100 2.88 0.12 28.70
#